data_AF-M4RV71-F1
#
_entry.id   AF-M4RV71-F1
#
_cell.length_a   1.000
_cell.length_b   1.000
_cell.length_c   1.000
_cell.angle_alpha   90.00
_cell.angle_beta   90.00
_cell.angle_gamma   90.00
#
_symmetry.space_group_name_H-M   'P 1'
#
loop_
_entity.id
_entity.type
_entity.pdbx_description
1 polymer ?
#
loop_
_entity_poly.entity_id
_entity_poly.type
_entity_poly.pdbx_seq_one_letter_code
_entity_poly.pdbx_strand_id
1 'polypeptide(L)'
;MASQKVTKIKDLENKHANPLVILIHGGCWLRAYDIQHTFALNIGLAQAGFNVWSLEYRRSGDIGGGWPSSYDDVKAGILASAL
;
A
#
# COMPACT_ATOMS: atom_id res chain seq x y z
N MET A 1 5.91 -41.87 -3.75
CA MET A 1 6.78 -40.75 -3.30
C MET A 1 7.04 -39.68 -4.37
N ALA A 2 6.69 -39.86 -5.65
CA ALA A 2 6.86 -38.84 -6.70
C ALA A 2 5.74 -37.78 -6.78
N SER A 3 4.54 -38.05 -6.22
CA SER A 3 3.37 -37.17 -6.34
C SER A 3 3.47 -35.89 -5.50
N GLN A 4 3.99 -35.96 -4.28
CA GLN A 4 4.15 -34.80 -3.38
C GLN A 4 5.18 -33.76 -3.87
N LYS A 5 6.16 -34.19 -4.67
CA LYS A 5 7.24 -33.31 -5.17
C LYS A 5 6.79 -32.45 -6.35
N VAL A 6 5.87 -32.96 -7.17
CA VAL A 6 5.30 -32.26 -8.34
C VAL A 6 4.31 -31.17 -7.90
N THR A 7 3.52 -31.41 -6.86
CA THR A 7 2.59 -30.39 -6.30
C THR A 7 3.34 -29.17 -5.78
N LYS A 8 4.39 -29.38 -4.99
CA LYS A 8 5.25 -28.31 -4.46
C LYS A 8 5.91 -27.45 -5.54
N ILE A 9 6.26 -28.03 -6.70
CA ILE A 9 6.87 -27.29 -7.81
C ILE A 9 5.84 -26.40 -8.51
N LYS A 10 4.60 -26.88 -8.71
CA LYS A 10 3.50 -26.06 -9.26
C LYS A 10 3.08 -24.92 -8.32
N ASP A 11 3.11 -25.16 -7.01
CA ASP A 11 2.83 -24.13 -5.99
C ASP A 11 3.90 -23.03 -5.95
N LEU A 12 5.13 -23.35 -6.37
CA LEU A 12 6.24 -22.39 -6.49
C LEU A 12 6.19 -21.60 -7.81
N GLU A 13 5.68 -22.20 -8.89
CA GLU A 13 5.54 -21.54 -10.20
C GLU A 13 4.34 -20.59 -10.28
N ASN A 14 3.31 -20.79 -9.46
CA ASN A 14 2.09 -19.96 -9.41
C ASN A 14 1.95 -19.14 -8.12
N LYS A 15 3.06 -18.73 -7.50
CA LYS A 15 3.01 -17.77 -6.40
C LYS A 15 2.72 -16.37 -6.97
N HIS A 16 1.52 -16.17 -7.51
CA HIS A 16 1.01 -14.83 -7.79
C HIS A 16 1.09 -14.07 -6.47
N ALA A 17 1.94 -13.05 -6.42
CA ALA A 17 1.98 -12.16 -5.28
C ALA A 17 0.55 -11.68 -5.01
N ASN A 18 0.14 -11.69 -3.74
CA ASN A 18 -1.15 -11.16 -3.33
C ASN A 18 -1.35 -9.77 -3.98
N PRO A 19 -2.53 -9.44 -4.51
CA PRO A 19 -2.75 -8.17 -5.17
C PRO A 19 -2.36 -7.01 -4.25
N LEU A 20 -1.64 -6.02 -4.80
CA LEU A 20 -1.20 -4.85 -4.08
C LEU A 20 -2.32 -3.80 -4.04
N VAL A 21 -2.63 -3.30 -2.84
CA VAL A 21 -3.48 -2.13 -2.61
C VAL A 21 -2.59 -1.00 -2.11
N ILE A 22 -2.48 0.06 -2.91
CA ILE A 22 -1.84 1.30 -2.50
C ILE A 22 -2.92 2.20 -1.90
N LEU A 23 -2.88 2.39 -0.57
CA LEU A 23 -3.88 3.17 0.14
C LEU A 23 -3.38 4.59 0.38
N ILE A 24 -4.10 5.57 -0.16
CA ILE A 24 -3.87 7.00 0.08
C ILE A 24 -4.96 7.47 1.05
N HIS A 25 -4.57 7.86 2.27
CA HIS A 25 -5.54 8.25 3.28
C HIS A 25 -6.25 9.57 2.91
N GLY A 26 -7.49 9.73 3.38
CA GLY A 26 -8.28 10.95 3.23
C GLY A 26 -7.96 12.01 4.30
N GLY A 27 -8.97 12.78 4.72
CA GLY A 27 -8.82 13.84 5.72
C GLY A 27 -8.64 15.24 5.12
N CYS A 28 -9.18 15.47 3.92
CA CYS A 28 -9.13 16.76 3.22
C CYS A 28 -7.70 17.32 3.04
N TRP A 29 -6.70 16.44 2.96
CA TRP A 29 -5.27 16.78 2.90
C TRP A 29 -4.76 17.55 4.11
N LEU A 30 -5.49 17.59 5.23
CA LEU A 30 -5.12 18.35 6.41
C LEU A 30 -4.09 17.58 7.23
N ARG A 31 -3.09 18.28 7.77
CA ARG A 31 -2.07 17.71 8.68
C ARG A 31 -2.62 17.00 9.93
N ALA A 32 -3.90 17.18 10.24
CA ALA A 32 -4.57 16.53 11.36
C ALA A 32 -4.80 15.03 11.16
N TYR A 33 -4.70 14.54 9.92
CA TYR A 33 -4.94 13.14 9.58
C TYR A 33 -3.70 12.53 8.96
N ASP A 34 -3.14 11.53 9.62
CA ASP A 34 -2.03 10.70 9.15
C ASP A 34 -2.52 9.28 8.81
N ILE A 35 -1.58 8.38 8.54
CA ILE A 35 -1.79 6.97 8.23
C ILE A 35 -2.63 6.22 9.27
N GLN A 36 -2.68 6.69 10.51
CA GLN A 36 -3.49 6.07 11.56
C GLN A 36 -4.98 6.25 11.28
N HIS A 37 -5.37 7.29 10.54
CA HIS A 37 -6.76 7.54 10.15
C HIS A 37 -7.40 6.36 9.40
N THR A 38 -6.60 5.59 8.67
CA THR A 38 -7.07 4.41 7.91
C THR A 38 -6.52 3.09 8.45
N PHE A 39 -6.01 3.06 9.68
CA PHE A 39 -5.37 1.87 10.26
C PHE A 39 -6.28 0.63 10.26
N ALA A 40 -7.54 0.77 10.70
CA ALA A 40 -8.48 -0.35 10.73
C ALA A 40 -8.76 -0.94 9.33
N LEU A 41 -8.83 -0.07 8.30
CA LEU A 41 -8.99 -0.48 6.91
C LEU A 41 -7.75 -1.22 6.40
N ASN A 42 -6.55 -0.72 6.71
CA ASN A 42 -5.29 -1.37 6.36
C ASN A 42 -5.23 -2.81 6.91
N ILE A 43 -5.60 -3.00 8.18
CA ILE A 43 -5.64 -4.32 8.80
C ILE A 43 -6.69 -5.23 8.15
N GLY A 44 -7.90 -4.70 7.88
CA GLY A 44 -8.95 -5.47 7.21
C GLY A 44 -8.54 -5.97 5.82
N LEU A 45 -7.88 -5.12 5.03
CA LEU A 45 -7.36 -5.48 3.72
C LEU A 45 -6.24 -6.52 3.82
N ALA A 46 -5.31 -6.37 4.76
CA ALA A 46 -4.26 -7.36 4.97
C ALA A 46 -4.82 -8.72 5.38
N GLN A 47 -5.82 -8.75 6.27
CA GLN A 47 -6.52 -9.97 6.68
C GLN A 47 -7.32 -10.62 5.54
N ALA A 48 -7.81 -9.81 4.60
CA ALA A 48 -8.48 -10.30 3.38
C ALA A 48 -7.50 -10.85 2.32
N GLY A 49 -6.18 -10.84 2.60
CA GLY A 49 -5.17 -11.43 1.73
C GLY A 49 -4.58 -10.47 0.70
N PHE A 50 -4.70 -9.16 0.89
CA PHE A 50 -4.02 -8.17 0.07
C PHE A 50 -2.64 -7.81 0.64
N ASN A 51 -1.69 -7.50 -0.24
CA ASN A 51 -0.51 -6.73 0.16
C ASN A 51 -0.95 -5.27 0.25
N VAL A 52 -0.74 -4.61 1.39
CA VAL A 52 -1.23 -3.24 1.61
C VAL A 52 -0.06 -2.31 1.82
N TRP A 53 0.04 -1.28 0.97
CA TRP A 53 0.98 -0.19 1.12
C TRP A 53 0.20 1.07 1.47
N SER A 54 0.24 1.45 2.74
CA SER A 54 -0.38 2.69 3.18
C SER A 54 0.61 3.84 3.01
N LEU A 55 0.28 4.79 2.13
CA LEU A 55 1.14 5.90 1.76
C LEU A 55 0.98 7.09 2.70
N GLU A 56 2.11 7.76 2.91
CA GLU A 56 2.24 9.01 3.64
C GLU A 56 2.72 10.10 2.70
N TYR A 57 2.23 11.32 2.92
CA TYR A 57 2.51 12.48 2.07
C TYR A 57 2.49 13.77 2.90
N ARG A 58 3.25 14.79 2.47
CA ARG A 58 3.20 16.11 3.12
C ARG A 58 1.82 16.72 2.90
N ARG A 59 1.17 17.13 3.98
CA ARG A 59 -0.21 17.63 3.99
C ARG A 59 -0.28 19.14 4.00
N SER A 60 -1.45 19.70 3.71
CA SER A 60 -1.74 21.10 3.98
C SER A 60 -1.52 21.42 5.46
N GLY A 61 -0.65 22.40 5.70
CA GLY A 61 -0.21 22.81 7.04
C GLY A 61 1.10 22.17 7.50
N ASP A 62 1.65 21.19 6.76
CA ASP A 62 3.03 20.75 6.94
C ASP A 62 4.00 21.69 6.20
N ILE A 63 5.26 21.75 6.65
CA ILE A 63 6.30 22.50 5.94
C ILE A 63 6.51 21.86 4.56
N GLY A 64 6.29 22.64 3.51
CA GLY A 64 6.39 22.17 2.12
C GLY A 64 5.30 21.17 1.73
N GLY A 65 4.16 21.16 2.42
CA GLY A 65 2.97 20.38 2.02
C GLY A 65 1.91 21.23 1.31
N GLY A 66 0.82 20.58 0.90
CA GLY A 66 -0.21 21.16 0.04
C GLY A 66 0.09 20.97 -1.44
N TRP A 67 -0.80 21.42 -2.31
CA TRP A 67 -0.63 21.28 -3.76
C TRP A 67 0.49 22.21 -4.29
N PRO A 68 1.38 21.73 -5.18
CA PRO A 68 1.44 20.40 -5.79
C PRO A 68 2.26 19.37 -5.00
N SER A 69 2.95 19.74 -3.92
CA SER A 69 3.85 18.85 -3.19
C SER A 69 3.19 17.57 -2.66
N SER A 70 1.94 17.62 -2.18
CA SER A 70 1.19 16.41 -1.80
C SER A 70 0.99 15.46 -2.98
N TYR A 71 0.78 16.00 -4.18
CA TYR A 71 0.65 15.20 -5.40
C TYR A 71 1.99 14.56 -5.79
N ASP A 72 3.08 15.33 -5.70
CA ASP A 72 4.42 14.82 -6.01
C ASP A 72 4.82 13.69 -5.06
N ASP A 73 4.49 13.81 -3.77
CA ASP A 73 4.73 12.76 -2.77
C ASP A 73 3.92 11.49 -3.08
N VAL A 74 2.62 11.62 -3.39
CA VAL A 74 1.77 10.49 -3.77
C VAL A 74 2.29 9.80 -5.03
N LYS A 75 2.67 10.59 -6.05
CA LYS A 75 3.24 10.08 -7.30
C LYS A 75 4.54 9.31 -7.04
N ALA A 76 5.43 9.86 -6.21
CA ALA A 76 6.68 9.21 -5.84
C ALA A 76 6.42 7.88 -5.11
N GLY A 77 5.44 7.86 -4.18
CA GLY A 77 5.03 6.64 -3.48
C GLY A 77 4.52 5.54 -4.40
N ILE A 78 3.66 5.88 -5.37
CA ILE A 78 3.15 4.93 -6.37
C ILE A 78 4.29 4.39 -7.26
N LEU A 79 5.23 5.23 -7.67
CA LEU A 79 6.38 4.78 -8.46
C LEU A 79 7.30 3.85 -7.66
N ALA A 80 7.49 4.14 -6.36
CA ALA A 80 8.31 3.31 -5.48
C ALA A 80 7.71 1.92 -5.23
N SER A 81 6.38 1.77 -5.33
CA SER A 81 5.72 0.47 -5.14
C SER A 81 5.80 -0.48 -6.34
N ALA A 82 6.37 -0.02 -7.45
CA ALA A 82 6.57 -0.80 -8.66
C ALA A 82 8.00 -1.39 -8.79
N LEU A 83 8.85 -1.18 -7.77
CA LEU A 83 10.20 -1.73 -7.66
C LEU A 83 10.19 -3.12 -7.01
#